data_AF-A0A0C5F3W0-F1
#
_entry.id   AF-A0A0C5F3W0-F1
#
_cell.length_a   1.000
_cell.length_b   1.000
_cell.length_c   1.000
_cell.angle_alpha   90.00
_cell.angle_beta   90.00
_cell.angle_gamma   90.00
#
_symmetry.space_group_name_H-M   'P 1'
#
loop_
_entity.id
_entity.type
_entity.pdbx_description
1 polymer ?
#
loop_
_entity_poly.entity_id
_entity_poly.type
_entity_poly.pdbx_seq_one_letter_code
_entity_poly.pdbx_strand_id
1 'polypeptide(L)' 'MKWTDAQLIAEELYDRNPDLDPKTVRFTDLHKWICELEDFDDDPNKSNESILEAILLKWLDEFE' A
#
# COMPACT_ATOMS: atom_id res chain seq x y z
N MET A 1 -0.73 -11.06 4.00
CA MET A 1 -0.16 -10.23 2.93
C MET A 1 1.33 -10.10 3.10
N LYS A 2 2.06 -10.22 1.99
CA LYS A 2 3.51 -9.95 1.86
C LYS A 2 3.73 -8.74 0.97
N TRP A 3 4.94 -8.17 0.98
CA TRP A 3 5.28 -7.03 0.10
C TRP A 3 5.07 -7.30 -1.39
N THR A 4 5.08 -8.56 -1.82
CA THR A 4 4.83 -8.98 -3.21
C THR A 4 3.36 -8.96 -3.60
N ASP A 5 2.43 -8.91 -2.64
CA ASP A 5 0.99 -8.98 -2.86
C ASP A 5 0.41 -7.58 -3.15
N ALA A 6 1.02 -6.86 -4.10
CA ALA A 6 0.79 -5.42 -4.29
C ALA A 6 -0.68 -5.05 -4.56
N GLN A 7 -1.38 -5.89 -5.32
CA GLN A 7 -2.80 -5.72 -5.61
C GLN A 7 -3.66 -5.82 -4.35
N LEU A 8 -3.45 -6.87 -3.54
CA LEU A 8 -4.23 -7.08 -2.32
C LEU A 8 -3.98 -5.98 -1.28
N ILE A 9 -2.74 -5.52 -1.17
CA ILE A 9 -2.40 -4.38 -0.30
C ILE A 9 -3.12 -3.11 -0.77
N ALA A 10 -3.16 -2.85 -2.07
CA ALA A 10 -3.85 -1.68 -2.63
C ALA A 10 -5.36 -1.71 -2.37
N GLU A 11 -6.00 -2.86 -2.55
CA GLU A 11 -7.43 -3.07 -2.25
C GLU A 11 -7.72 -2.77 -0.77
N GLU A 12 -6.92 -3.30 0.16
CA GLU A 12 -7.08 -3.04 1.60
C GLU A 12 -6.86 -1.57 1.99
N LEU A 13 -5.92 -0.89 1.33
CA LEU A 13 -5.70 0.54 1.54
C LEU A 13 -6.87 1.39 1.03
N TYR A 14 -7.46 1.00 -0.11
CA TYR A 14 -8.65 1.64 -0.67
C TYR A 14 -9.89 1.39 0.20
N ASP A 15 -10.13 0.15 0.61
CA ASP A 15 -11.26 -0.22 1.48
C ASP A 15 -11.22 0.51 2.82
N ARG A 16 -10.02 0.73 3.37
CA ARG A 16 -9.84 1.48 4.61
C ARG A 16 -10.19 2.97 4.44
N ASN A 17 -9.75 3.59 3.34
CA ASN A 17 -9.92 5.03 3.08
C ASN A 17 -10.24 5.30 1.58
N PRO A 18 -11.48 5.10 1.12
CA PRO A 18 -11.83 5.20 -0.30
C PRO A 18 -11.79 6.64 -0.84
N ASP A 19 -11.88 7.65 0.03
CA ASP A 19 -11.86 9.07 -0.35
C ASP A 19 -10.43 9.67 -0.41
N LEU A 20 -9.40 8.91 -0.01
CA LEU A 20 -8.02 9.38 0.02
C LEU A 20 -7.37 9.22 -1.35
N ASP A 21 -7.08 10.33 -2.03
CA ASP A 21 -6.35 10.34 -3.30
C ASP A 21 -4.92 9.80 -3.11
N PRO A 22 -4.57 8.62 -3.68
CA PRO A 22 -3.25 8.02 -3.51
C PRO A 22 -2.13 8.91 -4.09
N LYS A 23 -2.42 9.81 -5.05
CA LYS A 23 -1.44 10.75 -5.63
C LYS A 23 -0.86 11.72 -4.58
N THR A 24 -1.55 11.87 -3.45
CA THR A 24 -1.13 12.74 -2.34
C THR A 24 -0.31 12.02 -1.26
N VAL A 25 -0.20 10.68 -1.36
CA VAL A 25 0.39 9.84 -0.32
C VAL A 25 1.91 9.80 -0.47
N ARG A 26 2.64 10.04 0.64
CA ARG A 26 4.10 9.89 0.69
C ARG A 26 4.46 8.44 0.98
N PHE A 27 5.57 7.95 0.43
CA PHE A 27 6.05 6.58 0.66
C PHE A 27 6.26 6.22 2.14
N THR A 28 6.65 7.18 2.98
CA THR A 28 6.76 6.97 4.43
C THR A 28 5.41 6.70 5.10
N ASP A 29 4.36 7.38 4.63
CA ASP A 29 3.00 7.17 5.14
C ASP A 29 2.41 5.87 4.59
N LEU A 30 2.62 5.61 3.30
CA LEU A 30 2.25 4.36 2.65
C LEU A 30 2.86 3.14 3.36
N HIS A 31 4.18 3.15 3.57
CA HIS A 31 4.89 2.08 4.30
C HIS A 31 4.28 1.84 5.68
N LYS A 32 4.06 2.93 6.43
CA LYS A 32 3.46 2.85 7.76
C LYS A 32 2.07 2.23 7.71
N TRP A 33 1.20 2.67 6.80
CA TRP A 33 -0.16 2.14 6.71
C TRP A 33 -0.20 0.67 6.32
N ILE A 34 0.69 0.24 5.41
CA ILE A 34 0.82 -1.17 5.02
C ILE A 34 1.24 -2.02 6.21
N CYS A 35 2.22 -1.55 7.00
CA CYS A 35 2.66 -2.25 8.22
C CYS A 35 1.61 -2.26 9.33
N GLU A 36 0.58 -1.41 9.25
CA GLU A 36 -0.55 -1.35 10.18
C GLU A 36 -1.75 -2.19 9.73
N LEU A 37 -1.74 -2.78 8.52
CA LEU A 37 -2.81 -3.66 8.06
C LEU A 37 -2.82 -4.95 8.91
N GLU A 38 -4.01 -5.37 9.35
CA GLU A 38 -4.17 -6.53 10.23
C GLU A 38 -3.61 -7.82 9.62
N ASP A 39 -3.79 -7.98 8.31
CA ASP A 39 -3.34 -9.16 7.57
C ASP A 39 -1.92 -9.01 7.00
N PHE A 40 -1.18 -7.94 7.31
CA PHE A 40 0.21 -7.79 6.85
C PHE A 40 1.18 -8.58 7.72
N ASP A 41 1.97 -9.47 7.09
CA ASP A 41 2.82 -10.45 7.77
C ASP A 41 4.23 -10.52 7.14
N ASP A 42 4.75 -9.45 6.53
CA ASP A 42 6.15 -9.43 6.06
C ASP A 42 7.06 -8.62 6.98
N ASP A 43 8.37 -8.73 6.77
CA ASP A 43 9.35 -7.89 7.47
C ASP A 43 9.21 -6.43 7.00
N PRO A 44 8.88 -5.48 7.90
CA PRO A 44 8.76 -4.07 7.56
C PRO A 44 10.02 -3.48 6.90
N ASN A 45 11.21 -4.06 7.13
CA ASN A 45 12.47 -3.58 6.57
C ASN A 45 12.75 -4.08 5.15
N LYS A 46 11.93 -5.00 4.61
CA LYS A 46 12.08 -5.51 3.24
C LYS A 46 11.46 -4.62 2.16
N SER A 47 10.73 -3.58 2.56
CA SER A 47 10.25 -2.58 1.60
C SER A 47 11.41 -1.84 0.94
N ASN A 48 11.21 -1.42 -0.30
CA ASN A 48 12.04 -0.45 -1.00
C ASN A 48 11.15 0.44 -1.88
N GLU A 49 11.73 1.47 -2.50
CA GLU A 49 10.95 2.41 -3.33
C GLU A 49 10.18 1.70 -4.45
N SER A 50 10.78 0.70 -5.12
CA SER A 50 10.11 -0.03 -6.20
C SER A 50 8.90 -0.85 -5.73
N ILE A 51 8.97 -1.45 -4.53
CA ILE A 51 7.84 -2.16 -3.93
C ILE A 51 6.71 -1.19 -3.59
N LEU A 52 7.05 -0.07 -2.93
CA LEU A 52 6.07 0.93 -2.51
C LEU A 52 5.43 1.62 -3.73
N GLU A 53 6.21 1.87 -4.77
CA GLU A 53 5.72 2.38 -6.06
C GLU A 53 4.76 1.39 -6.72
N ALA A 54 5.08 0.09 -6.76
CA ALA A 54 4.19 -0.92 -7.33
C ALA A 54 2.84 -0.99 -6.61
N ILE A 55 2.84 -0.89 -5.28
CA ILE A 55 1.62 -0.85 -4.46
C ILE A 55 0.85 0.45 -4.72
N LEU A 56 1.54 1.59 -4.77
CA LEU A 56 0.90 2.89 -5.02
C LEU A 56 0.23 2.92 -6.39
N LEU A 57 0.88 2.38 -7.43
CA LEU A 57 0.29 2.28 -8.77
C LEU A 57 -0.97 1.41 -8.76
N LYS A 58 -0.97 0.30 -8.01
CA LYS A 58 -2.18 -0.52 -7.83
C LYS A 58 -3.28 0.21 -7.11
N TRP A 59 -2.95 0.97 -6.07
CA TRP A 59 -3.95 1.76 -5.36
C TRP A 59 -4.53 2.87 -6.24
N LEU A 60 -3.71 3.47 -7.11
CA LEU A 60 -4.18 4.42 -8.12
C LEU A 60 -5.13 3.77 -9.13
N ASP A 61 -4.81 2.56 -9.61
CA ASP A 61 -5.68 1.79 -10.51
C ASP A 61 -7.05 1.52 -9.86
N GLU A 62 -7.10 1.22 -8.55
CA GLU A 62 -8.36 0.97 -7.81
C GLU A 62 -9.15 2.25 -7.48
N PHE A 63 -8.48 3.40 -7.37
CA PHE A 63 -9.14 4.68 -7.06
C PHE A 63 -9.82 5.32 -8.28
N GLU A 64 -9.36 5.01 -9.50
CA GLU A 64 -9.89 5.55 -10.77
C GLU A 64 -11.15 4.81 -11.27
#